data_AF-A0A372BSE2-F1
#
_entry.id   AF-A0A372BSE2-F1
#
_cell.length_a   1.000
_cell.length_b   1.000
_cell.length_c   1.000
_cell.angle_alpha   90.00
_cell.angle_beta   90.00
_cell.angle_gamma   90.00
#
_symmetry.space_group_name_H-M   'P 1'
#
loop_
_entity.id
_entity.type
_entity.pdbx_description
1 polymer ?
#
loop_
_entity_poly.entity_id
_entity_poly.type
_entity_poly.pdbx_seq_one_letter_code
_entity_poly.pdbx_strand_id
1 'polypeptide(L)'
;MQVSVEKTGDLERRMTVQVPGDSIDNKVSGRLNELRRQVRLKGFRPGRVPMNIIQKRYGDQVRDEILQEVMQSSLQEAIGEQEMRVAGVKGIEPKPREGEGDFEFTAELEVFPEMPEIEVADLEIERPEVEIAEEDIDNMIETLREQRRTWSEVSRGAQEGDRVRLGYVAELDGETIPDVGEHEIAPVLGQLSSFPELEELLHGVQVGDEKEADLTFPESYRNESLAGKTAPVKLRVKAVEESEAPEIDDDFAESFGVEGGVEQLRADVKKNLEREKRQAVVNRVKQAVTDGLAERYGDLGLPASAVDQEVRQMQEQMQQQTGQQPPPAEQLREGAEKRVRLGLLLAEIARQHDISIDASRVQAKIEEMAETYDQPEQVIELYRSEPRLMDQVENMVLEEQVIDWVLENAKVSNKTMSFNELMGQA
;
A
#
# COMPACT_ATOMS: atom_id res chain seq x y z
N MET A 1 -36.38 -21.09 8.08
CA MET A 1 -35.68 -20.00 8.79
C MET A 1 -36.62 -18.81 8.82
N GLN A 2 -36.63 -17.99 9.88
CA GLN A 2 -37.30 -16.69 9.85
C GLN A 2 -36.26 -15.60 10.08
N VAL A 3 -36.35 -14.52 9.31
CA VAL A 3 -35.39 -13.42 9.33
C VAL A 3 -36.17 -12.12 9.51
N SER A 4 -35.71 -11.28 10.45
CA SER A 4 -36.20 -9.92 10.65
C SER A 4 -35.01 -8.97 10.63
N VAL A 5 -35.13 -7.84 9.93
CA VAL A 5 -34.07 -6.83 9.84
C VAL A 5 -34.62 -5.49 10.33
N GLU A 6 -33.93 -4.91 11.31
CA GLU A 6 -34.24 -3.60 11.88
C GLU A 6 -33.13 -2.59 11.55
N LYS A 7 -33.51 -1.37 11.18
CA LYS A 7 -32.56 -0.25 11.01
C LYS A 7 -32.24 0.35 12.37
N THR A 8 -30.98 0.24 12.80
CA THR A 8 -30.52 0.75 14.11
C THR A 8 -29.71 2.04 14.01
N GLY A 9 -29.21 2.37 12.82
CA GLY A 9 -28.50 3.60 12.49
C GLY A 9 -28.49 3.83 10.98
N ASP A 10 -27.67 4.75 10.49
CA ASP A 10 -27.60 5.05 9.05
C ASP A 10 -27.12 3.83 8.26
N LEU A 11 -25.94 3.31 8.63
CA LEU A 11 -25.33 2.11 8.06
C LEU A 11 -25.48 0.86 8.95
N GLU A 12 -26.09 1.00 10.13
CA GLU A 12 -26.23 -0.11 11.06
C GLU A 12 -27.57 -0.83 10.88
N ARG A 13 -27.51 -2.16 10.87
CA ARG A 13 -28.66 -3.05 10.82
C ARG A 13 -28.56 -4.06 11.95
N ARG A 14 -29.70 -4.38 12.55
CA ARG A 14 -29.84 -5.51 13.47
C ARG A 14 -30.66 -6.58 12.79
N MET A 15 -30.04 -7.73 12.53
CA MET A 15 -30.72 -8.89 11.98
C MET A 15 -31.03 -9.89 13.10
N THR A 16 -32.29 -10.28 13.23
CA THR A 16 -32.70 -11.40 14.08
C THR A 16 -33.01 -12.60 13.21
N VAL A 17 -32.32 -13.72 13.47
CA VAL A 17 -32.46 -14.97 12.72
C VAL A 17 -32.96 -16.06 13.65
N GLN A 18 -34.04 -16.70 13.25
CA GLN A 18 -34.64 -17.83 13.95
C GLN A 18 -34.42 -19.12 13.15
N VAL A 19 -33.73 -20.06 13.79
CA VAL A 19 -33.37 -21.37 13.25
C VAL A 19 -34.15 -22.47 13.99
N PRO A 20 -34.76 -23.42 13.28
CA PRO A 20 -35.47 -24.53 13.91
C PRO A 20 -34.57 -25.33 14.87
N GLY A 21 -35.02 -25.54 16.10
CA GLY A 21 -34.23 -26.25 17.12
C GLY A 21 -33.86 -27.68 16.74
N ASP A 22 -34.76 -28.37 16.04
CA ASP A 22 -34.54 -29.74 15.55
C ASP A 22 -33.30 -29.85 14.65
N SER A 23 -33.01 -28.81 13.84
CA SER A 23 -31.82 -28.77 12.98
C SER A 23 -30.53 -28.80 13.81
N ILE A 24 -30.51 -28.04 14.89
CA ILE A 24 -29.37 -27.93 15.81
C ILE A 24 -29.21 -29.23 16.59
N ASP A 25 -30.28 -29.77 17.17
CA ASP A 25 -30.22 -30.99 17.96
C ASP A 25 -29.78 -32.20 17.11
N ASN A 26 -30.15 -32.24 15.82
CA ASN A 26 -29.65 -33.21 14.86
C ASN A 26 -28.15 -33.06 14.59
N LYS A 27 -27.66 -31.84 14.35
CA LYS A 27 -26.22 -31.56 14.17
C LYS A 27 -25.39 -31.93 15.41
N VAL A 28 -25.87 -31.56 16.61
CA VAL A 28 -25.23 -31.90 17.90
C VAL A 28 -25.18 -33.42 18.09
N SER A 29 -26.28 -34.11 17.85
CA SER A 29 -26.35 -35.57 17.94
C SER A 29 -25.41 -36.27 16.96
N GLY A 30 -25.29 -35.75 15.74
CA GLY A 30 -24.32 -36.20 14.74
C GLY A 30 -22.89 -36.06 15.24
N ARG A 31 -22.52 -34.86 15.68
CA ARG A 31 -21.17 -34.54 16.18
C ARG A 31 -20.78 -35.37 17.41
N LEU A 32 -21.69 -35.56 18.36
CA LEU A 32 -21.45 -36.43 19.54
C LEU A 32 -21.23 -37.89 19.13
N ASN A 33 -21.93 -38.38 18.10
CA ASN A 33 -21.73 -39.73 17.57
C ASN A 33 -20.36 -39.92 16.90
N GLU A 34 -19.86 -38.90 16.20
CA GLU A 34 -18.50 -38.89 15.65
C GLU A 34 -17.46 -38.88 16.77
N LEU A 35 -17.62 -37.96 17.72
CA LEU A 35 -16.73 -37.81 18.87
C LEU A 35 -16.61 -39.13 19.65
N ARG A 36 -17.73 -39.84 19.86
CA ARG A 36 -17.76 -41.16 20.51
C ARG A 36 -16.84 -42.18 19.84
N ARG A 37 -16.67 -42.13 18.52
CA ARG A 37 -15.81 -43.06 17.77
C ARG A 37 -14.33 -42.74 17.94
N GLN A 38 -13.98 -41.47 18.15
CA GLN A 38 -12.61 -40.98 18.19
C GLN A 38 -12.03 -40.88 19.61
N VAL A 39 -12.86 -40.55 20.59
CA VAL A 39 -12.42 -40.23 21.95
C VAL A 39 -11.89 -41.46 22.69
N ARG A 40 -10.73 -41.28 23.33
CA ARG A 40 -10.12 -42.24 24.25
C ARG A 40 -10.39 -41.82 25.69
N LEU A 41 -11.31 -42.51 26.36
CA LEU A 41 -11.61 -42.28 27.78
C LEU A 41 -11.01 -43.39 28.65
N LYS A 42 -10.36 -43.01 29.76
CA LYS A 42 -9.81 -43.97 30.73
C LYS A 42 -10.92 -44.91 31.23
N GLY A 43 -10.72 -46.22 31.05
CA GLY A 43 -11.71 -47.25 31.42
C GLY A 43 -12.62 -47.71 30.28
N PHE A 44 -12.59 -47.08 29.10
CA PHE A 44 -13.41 -47.47 27.95
C PHE A 44 -12.54 -47.72 26.71
N ARG A 45 -12.85 -48.79 25.97
CA ARG A 45 -12.25 -49.03 24.66
C ARG A 45 -12.74 -47.96 23.67
N PRO A 46 -11.88 -47.45 22.76
CA PRO A 46 -12.29 -46.49 21.73
C PRO A 46 -13.54 -46.98 20.97
N GLY A 47 -14.52 -46.09 20.78
CA GLY A 47 -15.81 -46.40 20.13
C GLY A 47 -16.84 -47.14 20.99
N ARG A 48 -16.52 -47.49 22.24
CA ARG A 48 -17.43 -48.20 23.17
C ARG A 48 -17.83 -47.37 24.40
N VAL A 49 -17.55 -46.06 24.39
CA VAL A 49 -18.01 -45.16 25.45
C VAL A 49 -19.53 -44.98 25.32
N PRO A 50 -20.33 -45.20 26.39
CA PRO A 50 -21.76 -44.94 26.37
C PRO A 50 -22.08 -43.48 26.05
N MET A 51 -23.16 -43.25 25.28
CA MET A 51 -23.53 -41.89 24.81
C MET A 51 -23.77 -40.93 25.98
N ASN A 52 -24.41 -41.38 27.05
CA ASN A 52 -24.67 -40.55 28.23
C ASN A 52 -23.39 -40.01 28.90
N ILE A 53 -22.27 -40.73 28.80
CA ILE A 53 -20.98 -40.27 29.34
C ILE A 53 -20.35 -39.23 28.42
N ILE A 54 -20.44 -39.43 27.10
CA ILE A 54 -19.97 -38.47 26.10
C ILE A 54 -20.77 -37.17 26.20
N GLN A 55 -22.10 -37.26 26.25
CA GLN A 55 -22.99 -36.11 26.38
C GLN A 55 -22.73 -35.33 27.67
N LYS A 56 -22.54 -36.00 28.81
CA LYS A 56 -22.21 -35.32 30.08
C LYS A 56 -20.86 -34.60 30.07
N ARG A 57 -19.90 -35.07 29.27
CA ARG A 57 -18.53 -34.52 29.28
C ARG A 57 -18.29 -33.50 28.17
N TYR A 58 -18.89 -33.71 27.00
CA TYR A 58 -18.63 -32.95 25.79
C TYR A 58 -19.89 -32.31 25.20
N GLY A 59 -21.07 -32.57 25.78
CA GLY A 59 -22.35 -32.09 25.25
C GLY A 59 -22.41 -30.57 25.12
N ASP A 60 -22.04 -29.86 26.18
CA ASP A 60 -22.09 -28.39 26.20
C ASP A 60 -21.09 -27.79 25.20
N GLN A 61 -19.84 -28.26 25.21
CA GLN A 61 -18.80 -27.80 24.28
C GLN A 61 -19.19 -28.04 22.81
N VAL A 62 -19.70 -29.24 22.49
CA VAL A 62 -20.15 -29.57 21.13
C VAL A 62 -21.36 -28.74 20.75
N ARG A 63 -22.27 -28.49 21.69
CA ARG A 63 -23.43 -27.63 21.44
C ARG A 63 -22.98 -26.21 21.11
N ASP A 64 -22.05 -25.63 21.87
CA ASP A 64 -21.53 -24.29 21.61
C ASP A 64 -20.82 -24.19 20.25
N GLU A 65 -20.00 -25.19 19.88
CA GLU A 65 -19.35 -25.28 18.56
C GLU A 65 -20.39 -25.30 17.42
N ILE A 66 -21.41 -26.16 17.53
CA ILE A 66 -22.48 -26.26 16.53
C ILE A 66 -23.33 -24.98 16.48
N LEU A 67 -23.63 -24.36 17.62
CA LEU A 67 -24.37 -23.10 17.65
C LEU A 67 -23.60 -21.99 16.93
N GLN A 68 -22.29 -21.88 17.13
CA GLN A 68 -21.46 -20.91 16.41
C GLN A 68 -21.47 -21.15 14.89
N GLU A 69 -21.28 -22.40 14.46
CA GLU A 69 -21.33 -22.78 13.03
C GLU A 69 -22.71 -22.47 12.41
N VAL A 70 -23.78 -22.84 13.11
CA VAL A 70 -25.16 -22.58 12.66
C VAL A 70 -25.45 -21.08 12.60
N MET A 71 -25.00 -20.29 13.58
CA MET A 71 -25.16 -18.84 13.55
C MET A 71 -24.45 -18.22 12.34
N GLN A 72 -23.19 -18.59 12.08
CA GLN A 72 -22.43 -18.05 10.94
C GLN A 72 -23.05 -18.43 9.60
N SER A 73 -23.37 -19.72 9.40
CA SER A 73 -23.97 -20.19 8.15
C SER A 73 -25.37 -19.63 7.92
N SER A 74 -26.22 -19.60 8.96
CA SER A 74 -27.58 -19.05 8.85
C SER A 74 -27.57 -17.54 8.64
N LEU A 75 -26.59 -16.83 9.21
CA LEU A 75 -26.41 -15.40 8.95
C LEU A 75 -26.04 -15.15 7.48
N GLN A 76 -25.12 -15.94 6.92
CA GLN A 76 -24.73 -15.80 5.52
C GLN A 76 -25.90 -16.09 4.57
N GLU A 77 -26.69 -17.13 4.85
CA GLU A 77 -27.93 -17.44 4.12
C GLU A 77 -28.93 -16.28 4.21
N ALA A 78 -29.19 -15.78 5.42
CA ALA A 78 -30.12 -14.67 5.64
C ALA A 78 -29.67 -13.35 4.98
N ILE A 79 -28.37 -13.05 4.95
CA ILE A 79 -27.82 -11.90 4.22
C ILE A 79 -28.09 -12.03 2.72
N GLY A 80 -27.90 -13.23 2.16
CA GLY A 80 -28.17 -13.53 0.75
C GLY A 80 -29.65 -13.44 0.39
N GLU A 81 -30.54 -14.01 1.23
CA GLU A 81 -32.00 -13.93 1.03
C GLU A 81 -32.55 -12.51 1.06
N GLN A 82 -31.93 -11.62 1.85
CA GLN A 82 -32.30 -10.20 1.95
C GLN A 82 -31.54 -9.31 0.95
N GLU A 83 -30.70 -9.89 0.07
CA GLU A 83 -29.87 -9.19 -0.91
C GLU A 83 -29.07 -8.03 -0.28
N MET A 84 -28.66 -8.17 0.98
CA MET A 84 -28.01 -7.09 1.71
C MET A 84 -26.52 -7.00 1.40
N ARG A 85 -26.08 -5.78 1.07
CA ARG A 85 -24.66 -5.44 0.90
C ARG A 85 -24.02 -5.16 2.26
N VAL A 86 -23.57 -6.21 2.95
CA VAL A 86 -22.94 -6.09 4.27
C VAL A 86 -21.45 -5.74 4.12
N ALA A 87 -21.03 -4.66 4.75
CA ALA A 87 -19.63 -4.24 4.85
C ALA A 87 -18.89 -4.98 5.98
N GLY A 88 -19.58 -5.27 7.08
CA GLY A 88 -19.00 -5.99 8.21
C GLY A 88 -20.02 -6.49 9.22
N VAL A 89 -19.59 -7.46 10.03
CA VAL A 89 -20.36 -7.99 11.16
C VAL A 89 -19.68 -7.52 12.44
N LYS A 90 -20.37 -6.72 13.27
CA LYS A 90 -19.83 -6.17 14.53
C LYS A 90 -19.90 -7.20 15.66
N GLY A 91 -20.98 -7.97 15.70
CA GLY A 91 -21.20 -8.97 16.74
C GLY A 91 -22.37 -9.88 16.41
N ILE A 92 -22.33 -11.10 16.95
CA ILE A 92 -23.41 -12.07 16.89
C ILE A 92 -23.69 -12.53 18.32
N GLU A 93 -24.91 -12.30 18.78
CA GLU A 93 -25.34 -12.62 20.13
C GLU A 93 -26.48 -13.65 20.09
N PRO A 94 -26.29 -14.84 20.67
CA PRO A 94 -27.39 -15.79 20.83
C PRO A 94 -28.38 -15.25 21.86
N LYS A 95 -29.69 -15.36 21.58
CA LYS A 95 -30.68 -15.10 22.63
C LYS A 95 -30.71 -16.28 23.60
N PRO A 96 -30.78 -16.03 24.92
CA PRO A 96 -30.92 -17.09 25.92
C PRO A 96 -32.14 -17.95 25.60
N ARG A 97 -31.94 -19.26 25.59
CA ARG A 97 -33.02 -20.23 25.37
C ARG A 97 -33.27 -21.01 26.64
N GLU A 98 -34.52 -20.94 27.13
CA GLU A 98 -35.00 -21.80 28.21
C GLU A 98 -35.80 -22.98 27.61
N GLY A 99 -35.14 -24.13 27.41
CA GLY A 99 -35.82 -25.39 27.07
C GLY A 99 -35.88 -25.77 25.57
N GLU A 100 -36.93 -26.49 25.17
CA GLU A 100 -37.21 -26.94 23.80
C GLU A 100 -37.97 -25.85 23.00
N GLY A 101 -37.68 -25.70 21.70
CA GLY A 101 -38.19 -24.60 20.85
C GLY A 101 -37.29 -24.29 19.66
N ASP A 102 -37.38 -23.08 19.12
CA ASP A 102 -36.47 -22.57 18.08
C ASP A 102 -35.27 -21.84 18.71
N PHE A 103 -34.17 -21.76 17.98
CA PHE A 103 -32.98 -21.02 18.41
C PHE A 103 -32.97 -19.67 17.70
N GLU A 104 -32.77 -18.61 18.46
CA GLU A 104 -32.76 -17.25 17.94
C GLU A 104 -31.45 -16.58 18.30
N PHE A 105 -30.92 -15.81 17.36
CA PHE A 105 -29.76 -14.97 17.59
C PHE A 105 -29.93 -13.63 16.88
N THR A 106 -29.20 -12.65 17.37
CA THR A 106 -29.16 -11.30 16.81
C THR A 106 -27.76 -11.03 16.27
N ALA A 107 -27.65 -10.53 15.05
CA ALA A 107 -26.41 -10.05 14.47
C ALA A 107 -26.48 -8.53 14.28
N GLU A 108 -25.46 -7.82 14.74
CA GLU A 108 -25.27 -6.40 14.45
C GLU A 108 -24.36 -6.28 13.23
N LEU A 109 -24.92 -5.71 12.17
CA LEU A 109 -24.33 -5.62 10.85
C LEU A 109 -24.11 -4.17 10.48
N GLU A 110 -23.05 -3.92 9.74
CA GLU A 110 -22.83 -2.67 9.04
C GLU A 110 -23.00 -2.92 7.55
N VAL A 111 -23.85 -2.13 6.90
CA VAL A 111 -24.13 -2.23 5.47
C VAL A 111 -23.47 -1.10 4.71
N PHE A 112 -23.17 -1.33 3.43
CA PHE A 112 -22.77 -0.26 2.53
C PHE A 112 -23.92 0.75 2.36
N PRO A 113 -23.60 2.05 2.18
CA PRO A 113 -24.62 3.06 1.91
C PRO A 113 -25.43 2.72 0.66
N GLU A 114 -26.67 3.19 0.64
CA GLU A 114 -27.40 3.33 -0.61
C GLU A 114 -26.76 4.46 -1.40
N MET A 115 -26.25 4.15 -2.58
CA MET A 115 -25.51 5.09 -3.40
C MET A 115 -26.49 5.84 -4.33
N PRO A 116 -26.33 7.15 -4.48
CA PRO A 116 -27.09 7.90 -5.50
C PRO A 116 -26.60 7.55 -6.91
N GLU A 117 -27.35 8.02 -7.91
CA GLU A 117 -26.85 8.04 -9.29
C GLU A 117 -25.61 8.94 -9.38
N ILE A 118 -24.53 8.42 -9.97
CA ILE A 118 -23.24 9.10 -10.02
C ILE A 118 -23.12 9.85 -11.35
N GLU A 119 -23.16 11.18 -11.28
CA GLU A 119 -23.11 12.05 -12.46
C GLU A 119 -21.69 12.56 -12.70
N VAL A 120 -21.10 12.10 -13.81
CA VAL A 120 -19.73 12.46 -14.19
C VAL A 120 -19.66 13.53 -15.29
N ALA A 121 -20.79 13.84 -15.94
CA ALA A 121 -20.83 14.71 -17.12
C ALA A 121 -20.30 16.12 -16.87
N ASP A 122 -20.50 16.64 -15.66
CA ASP A 122 -20.00 17.96 -15.29
C ASP A 122 -18.59 17.93 -14.67
N LEU A 123 -17.97 16.76 -14.48
CA LEU A 123 -16.61 16.70 -13.91
C LEU A 123 -15.63 17.33 -14.88
N GLU A 124 -14.83 18.28 -14.40
CA GLU A 124 -13.75 18.89 -15.17
C GLU A 124 -12.45 18.18 -14.81
N ILE A 125 -11.86 17.48 -15.78
CA ILE A 125 -10.67 16.67 -15.57
C ILE A 125 -9.55 17.20 -16.47
N GLU A 126 -8.47 17.68 -15.86
CA GLU A 126 -7.23 18.00 -16.57
C GLU A 126 -6.42 16.74 -16.84
N ARG A 127 -6.31 16.34 -18.11
CA ARG A 127 -5.44 15.24 -18.54
C ARG A 127 -4.07 15.78 -18.93
N PRO A 128 -2.97 15.35 -18.29
CA PRO A 128 -1.62 15.71 -18.73
C PRO A 128 -1.33 15.18 -20.13
N GLU A 129 -0.85 16.07 -21.01
CA GLU A 129 -0.35 15.73 -22.33
C GLU A 129 1.15 16.00 -22.34
N VAL A 130 1.93 14.92 -22.39
CA VAL A 130 3.39 14.95 -22.21
C VAL A 130 4.05 14.17 -23.34
N GLU A 131 5.01 14.80 -24.00
CA GLU A 131 5.91 14.17 -24.96
C GLU A 131 7.30 14.07 -24.31
N ILE A 132 7.97 12.93 -24.52
CA ILE A 132 9.36 12.77 -24.08
C ILE A 132 10.24 13.44 -25.12
N ALA A 133 10.89 14.53 -24.73
CA ALA A 133 11.84 15.23 -25.58
C ALA A 133 13.20 14.51 -25.58
N GLU A 134 14.03 14.77 -26.60
CA GLU A 134 15.42 14.30 -26.60
C GLU A 134 16.21 14.85 -25.39
N GLU A 135 15.86 16.05 -24.93
CA GLU A 135 16.45 16.67 -23.73
C GLU A 135 16.18 15.86 -22.46
N ASP A 136 14.98 15.25 -22.32
CA ASP A 136 14.68 14.38 -21.17
C ASP A 136 15.56 13.11 -21.18
N ILE A 137 15.83 12.57 -22.37
CA ILE A 137 16.70 11.40 -22.58
C ILE A 137 18.15 11.78 -22.26
N ASP A 138 18.61 12.93 -22.76
CA ASP A 138 19.96 13.45 -22.51
C ASP A 138 20.19 13.69 -21.02
N ASN A 139 19.23 14.33 -20.34
CA ASN A 139 19.30 14.58 -18.90
C ASN A 139 19.33 13.29 -18.07
N MET A 140 18.55 12.28 -18.47
CA MET A 140 18.57 10.98 -17.80
C MET A 140 19.93 10.27 -18.01
N ILE A 141 20.48 10.30 -19.22
CA ILE A 141 21.80 9.72 -19.50
C ILE A 141 22.89 10.46 -18.74
N GLU A 142 22.81 11.78 -18.65
CA GLU A 142 23.73 12.59 -17.84
C GLU A 142 23.65 12.18 -16.36
N THR A 143 22.43 12.00 -15.84
CA THR A 143 22.21 11.51 -14.48
C THR A 143 22.85 10.13 -14.28
N LEU A 144 22.67 9.20 -15.23
CA LEU A 144 23.31 7.87 -15.18
C LEU A 144 24.84 7.96 -15.26
N ARG A 145 25.36 8.89 -16.06
CA ARG A 145 26.81 9.15 -16.20
C ARG A 145 27.40 9.66 -14.90
N GLU A 146 26.73 10.64 -14.30
CA GLU A 146 27.07 11.19 -13.00
C GLU A 146 27.06 10.12 -11.89
N GLN A 147 26.14 9.16 -11.92
CA GLN A 147 26.10 8.06 -10.97
C GLN A 147 27.28 7.08 -11.11
N ARG A 148 27.87 6.99 -12.31
CA ARG A 148 29.04 6.15 -12.61
C ARG A 148 30.38 6.87 -12.45
N ARG A 149 30.38 8.11 -11.97
CA ARG A 149 31.62 8.85 -11.77
C ARG A 149 32.57 8.11 -10.83
N THR A 150 33.85 8.13 -11.19
CA THR A 150 34.93 7.64 -10.33
C THR A 150 35.46 8.77 -9.48
N TRP A 151 36.05 8.41 -8.34
CA TRP A 151 36.57 9.34 -7.37
C TRP A 151 38.05 9.07 -7.15
N SER A 152 38.89 10.08 -7.32
CA SER A 152 40.33 9.98 -7.22
C SER A 152 40.87 10.99 -6.20
N GLU A 153 41.67 10.54 -5.24
CA GLU A 153 42.22 11.42 -4.20
C GLU A 153 43.19 12.45 -4.81
N VAL A 154 43.03 13.71 -4.41
CA VAL A 154 43.85 14.84 -4.86
C VAL A 154 44.51 15.57 -3.68
N SER A 155 45.64 16.23 -3.97
CA SER A 155 46.41 17.00 -2.98
C SER A 155 46.12 18.51 -3.00
N ARG A 156 45.32 18.98 -3.96
CA ARG A 156 44.84 20.37 -4.02
C ARG A 156 43.72 20.61 -3.01
N GLY A 157 43.43 21.87 -2.71
CA GLY A 157 42.24 22.24 -1.93
C GLY A 157 40.95 21.86 -2.65
N ALA A 158 39.91 21.55 -1.88
CA ALA A 158 38.61 21.16 -2.38
C ALA A 158 37.94 22.26 -3.22
N GLN A 159 37.35 21.87 -4.34
CA GLN A 159 36.66 22.74 -5.29
C GLN A 159 35.25 22.21 -5.54
N GLU A 160 34.42 23.03 -6.17
CA GLU A 160 33.08 22.64 -6.60
C GLU A 160 33.12 21.36 -7.45
N GLY A 161 32.26 20.38 -7.15
CA GLY A 161 32.24 19.05 -7.79
C GLY A 161 33.16 18.00 -7.16
N ASP A 162 34.04 18.36 -6.22
CA ASP A 162 34.85 17.39 -5.46
C ASP A 162 34.04 16.75 -4.32
N ARG A 163 34.37 15.51 -3.98
CA ARG A 163 33.88 14.81 -2.78
C ARG A 163 34.87 14.97 -1.65
N VAL A 164 34.40 15.45 -0.51
CA VAL A 164 35.23 15.66 0.67
C VAL A 164 34.89 14.61 1.70
N ARG A 165 35.76 13.62 1.90
CA ARG A 165 35.61 12.63 2.97
C ARG A 165 36.04 13.27 4.28
N LEU A 166 35.14 13.38 5.23
CA LEU A 166 35.42 14.04 6.51
C LEU A 166 34.78 13.29 7.69
N GLY A 167 35.45 13.36 8.83
CA GLY A 167 34.89 13.00 10.12
C GLY A 167 34.27 14.22 10.79
N TYR A 168 33.15 14.04 11.47
CA TYR A 168 32.57 15.09 12.30
C TYR A 168 32.16 14.61 13.68
N VAL A 169 32.25 15.51 14.66
CA VAL A 169 31.74 15.37 16.02
C VAL A 169 30.93 16.61 16.36
N ALA A 170 29.65 16.42 16.65
CA ALA A 170 28.77 17.49 17.11
C ALA A 170 28.73 17.49 18.65
N GLU A 171 28.60 18.66 19.27
CA GLU A 171 28.40 18.78 20.71
C GLU A 171 27.03 19.40 20.99
N LEU A 172 26.19 18.69 21.75
CA LEU A 172 24.85 19.15 22.11
C LEU A 172 24.62 18.93 23.60
N ASP A 173 24.19 19.97 24.32
CA ASP A 173 23.89 19.93 25.75
C ASP A 173 25.03 19.37 26.64
N GLY A 174 26.29 19.50 26.19
CA GLY A 174 27.49 19.01 26.88
C GLY A 174 27.84 17.54 26.59
N GLU A 175 27.12 16.89 25.67
CA GLU A 175 27.39 15.55 25.18
C GLU A 175 27.89 15.59 23.72
N THR A 176 28.83 14.71 23.38
CA THR A 176 29.36 14.60 22.01
C THR A 176 28.60 13.54 21.24
N ILE A 177 28.19 13.87 20.02
CA ILE A 177 27.52 12.96 19.09
C ILE A 177 28.46 12.77 17.88
N PRO A 178 28.97 11.55 17.63
CA PRO A 178 28.73 10.30 18.38
C PRO A 178 29.46 10.25 19.74
N ASP A 179 28.96 9.42 20.67
CA ASP A 179 29.54 9.25 22.02
C ASP A 179 31.01 8.80 22.00
N VAL A 180 31.43 8.11 20.94
CA VAL A 180 32.79 7.62 20.74
C VAL A 180 33.17 7.78 19.26
N GLY A 181 34.35 8.36 19.03
CA GLY A 181 34.92 8.51 17.69
C GLY A 181 34.35 9.70 16.93
N GLU A 182 34.15 9.53 15.63
CA GLU A 182 33.60 10.55 14.74
C GLU A 182 32.67 9.87 13.71
N HIS A 183 31.64 10.58 13.27
CA HIS A 183 30.82 10.13 12.15
C HIS A 183 31.50 10.50 10.84
N GLU A 184 31.55 9.56 9.89
CA GLU A 184 32.12 9.81 8.57
C GLU A 184 31.03 10.12 7.55
N ILE A 185 31.25 11.20 6.80
CA ILE A 185 30.44 11.56 5.64
C ILE A 185 31.35 11.90 4.47
N ALA A 186 30.82 11.80 3.26
CA ALA A 186 31.51 12.16 2.03
C ALA A 186 30.62 13.04 1.14
N PRO A 187 30.31 14.27 1.59
CA PRO A 187 29.54 15.23 0.79
C PRO A 187 30.27 15.60 -0.51
N VAL A 188 29.48 15.96 -1.53
CA VAL A 188 29.96 16.52 -2.79
C VAL A 188 29.70 18.02 -2.78
N LEU A 189 30.73 18.83 -3.03
CA LEU A 189 30.61 20.28 -3.12
C LEU A 189 29.78 20.67 -4.35
N GLY A 190 28.88 21.63 -4.21
CA GLY A 190 27.85 22.00 -5.19
C GLY A 190 26.51 21.27 -5.00
N GLN A 191 26.43 20.31 -4.08
CA GLN A 191 25.22 19.49 -3.83
C GLN A 191 24.74 19.54 -2.37
N LEU A 192 25.23 20.51 -1.58
CA LEU A 192 24.91 20.65 -0.15
C LEU A 192 23.85 21.71 0.12
N SER A 193 22.82 21.80 -0.73
CA SER A 193 21.75 22.80 -0.61
C SER A 193 21.04 22.80 0.74
N SER A 194 21.02 21.66 1.44
CA SER A 194 20.45 21.51 2.78
C SER A 194 21.40 21.89 3.93
N PHE A 195 22.67 22.20 3.63
CA PHE A 195 23.70 22.62 4.58
C PHE A 195 24.62 23.71 3.98
N PRO A 196 24.11 24.93 3.72
CA PRO A 196 24.90 26.00 3.12
C PRO A 196 26.15 26.37 3.95
N GLU A 197 26.05 26.32 5.28
CA GLU A 197 27.15 26.64 6.19
C GLU A 197 28.29 25.61 6.09
N LEU A 198 27.95 24.34 5.87
CA LEU A 198 28.93 23.30 5.65
C LEU A 198 29.62 23.48 4.28
N GLU A 199 28.85 23.87 3.26
CA GLU A 199 29.35 24.08 1.91
C GLU A 199 30.42 25.18 1.84
N GLU A 200 30.15 26.34 2.45
CA GLU A 200 31.13 27.43 2.52
C GLU A 200 32.40 27.02 3.28
N LEU A 201 32.25 26.23 4.34
CA LEU A 201 33.35 25.82 5.20
C LEU A 201 34.29 24.81 4.53
N LEU A 202 33.74 23.93 3.69
CA LEU A 202 34.50 22.91 2.99
C LEU A 202 35.15 23.44 1.70
N HIS A 203 34.81 24.64 1.24
CA HIS A 203 35.45 25.22 0.07
C HIS A 203 36.93 25.54 0.34
N GLY A 204 37.82 24.97 -0.49
CA GLY A 204 39.27 25.20 -0.43
C GLY A 204 40.01 24.44 0.68
N VAL A 205 39.34 23.60 1.46
CA VAL A 205 39.98 22.81 2.52
C VAL A 205 40.94 21.77 1.96
N GLN A 206 41.98 21.44 2.72
CA GLN A 206 42.96 20.44 2.37
C GLN A 206 42.86 19.22 3.29
N VAL A 207 43.42 18.09 2.83
CA VAL A 207 43.52 16.88 3.64
C VAL A 207 44.27 17.16 4.94
N GLY A 208 43.67 16.77 6.06
CA GLY A 208 44.21 17.01 7.40
C GLY A 208 43.75 18.31 8.05
N ASP A 209 42.99 19.17 7.35
CA ASP A 209 42.41 20.37 7.96
C ASP A 209 41.38 20.00 9.04
N GLU A 210 41.44 20.74 10.14
CA GLU A 210 40.45 20.71 11.21
C GLU A 210 39.73 22.06 11.27
N LYS A 211 38.40 22.03 11.32
CA LYS A 211 37.55 23.21 11.38
C LYS A 211 36.51 23.03 12.47
N GLU A 212 36.15 24.12 13.12
CA GLU A 212 35.06 24.14 14.10
C GLU A 212 34.06 25.20 13.66
N ALA A 213 32.77 24.84 13.58
CA ALA A 213 31.69 25.76 13.25
C ALA A 213 30.38 25.30 13.88
N ASP A 214 29.50 26.25 14.16
CA ASP A 214 28.12 25.95 14.54
C ASP A 214 27.32 25.61 13.28
N LEU A 215 26.81 24.38 13.19
CA LEU A 215 26.00 23.92 12.08
C LEU A 215 24.56 23.72 12.52
N THR A 216 23.61 24.19 11.69
CA THR A 216 22.19 23.90 11.86
C THR A 216 21.85 22.64 11.07
N PHE A 217 21.36 21.62 11.76
CA PHE A 217 20.95 20.36 11.16
C PHE A 217 19.50 20.45 10.67
N PRO A 218 19.17 19.90 9.49
CA PRO A 218 17.81 19.90 8.97
C PRO A 218 16.90 19.01 9.82
N GLU A 219 15.60 19.26 9.79
CA GLU A 219 14.61 18.45 10.52
C GLU A 219 14.59 16.99 10.07
N SER A 220 14.98 16.73 8.82
CA SER A 220 15.05 15.38 8.23
C SER A 220 16.39 14.67 8.51
N TYR A 221 17.21 15.17 9.42
CA TYR A 221 18.52 14.58 9.69
C TYR A 221 18.39 13.19 10.32
N ARG A 222 19.23 12.23 9.89
CA ARG A 222 19.14 10.81 10.31
C ARG A 222 19.26 10.61 11.82
N ASN A 223 19.95 11.51 12.52
CA ASN A 223 20.07 11.47 13.97
C ASN A 223 19.01 12.39 14.60
N GLU A 224 18.00 11.80 15.21
CA GLU A 224 16.86 12.49 15.83
C GLU A 224 17.29 13.50 16.90
N SER A 225 18.40 13.26 17.61
CA SER A 225 18.90 14.16 18.64
C SER A 225 19.42 15.48 18.07
N LEU A 226 19.95 15.44 16.83
CA LEU A 226 20.51 16.59 16.12
C LEU A 226 19.50 17.26 15.19
N ALA A 227 18.48 16.54 14.71
CA ALA A 227 17.53 17.04 13.73
C ALA A 227 16.86 18.36 14.18
N GLY A 228 16.91 19.38 13.32
CA GLY A 228 16.35 20.71 13.59
C GLY A 228 17.09 21.56 14.62
N LYS A 229 18.25 21.12 15.14
CA LYS A 229 19.03 21.85 16.15
C LYS A 229 20.30 22.45 15.57
N THR A 230 20.83 23.47 16.25
CA THR A 230 22.14 24.04 15.96
C THR A 230 23.13 23.56 17.02
N ALA A 231 24.26 23.04 16.59
CA ALA A 231 25.30 22.52 17.48
C ALA A 231 26.70 22.87 16.96
N PRO A 232 27.67 23.13 17.85
CA PRO A 232 29.07 23.21 17.46
C PRO A 232 29.55 21.87 16.92
N VAL A 233 30.14 21.88 15.74
CA VAL A 233 30.67 20.72 15.05
C VAL A 233 32.15 20.89 14.79
N LYS A 234 32.93 19.88 15.18
CA LYS A 234 34.34 19.73 14.80
C LYS A 234 34.42 18.83 13.58
N LEU A 235 35.00 19.35 12.51
CA LEU A 235 35.16 18.69 11.23
C LEU A 235 36.64 18.39 11.00
N ARG A 236 36.94 17.17 10.56
CA ARG A 236 38.29 16.72 10.20
C ARG A 236 38.28 16.17 8.78
N VAL A 237 39.00 16.84 7.88
CA VAL A 237 39.10 16.42 6.48
C VAL A 237 40.06 15.25 6.35
N LYS A 238 39.56 14.11 5.83
CA LYS A 238 40.32 12.87 5.66
C LYS A 238 40.82 12.70 4.23
N ALA A 239 40.02 13.07 3.25
CA ALA A 239 40.39 13.03 1.83
C ALA A 239 39.61 14.09 1.05
N VAL A 240 40.24 14.60 0.00
CA VAL A 240 39.58 15.36 -1.05
C VAL A 240 39.70 14.53 -2.32
N GLU A 241 38.58 14.23 -2.96
CA GLU A 241 38.51 13.38 -4.13
C GLU A 241 37.89 14.16 -5.28
N GLU A 242 38.59 14.23 -6.42
CA GLU A 242 38.00 14.80 -7.63
C GLU A 242 37.12 13.75 -8.33
N SER A 243 36.06 14.22 -8.99
CA SER A 243 35.21 13.36 -9.80
C SER A 243 35.66 13.31 -11.25
N GLU A 244 35.68 12.11 -11.80
CA GLU A 244 35.82 11.88 -13.24
C GLU A 244 34.62 11.04 -13.70
N ALA A 245 33.73 11.68 -14.43
CA ALA A 245 32.60 11.03 -15.08
C ALA A 245 33.08 10.32 -16.35
N PRO A 246 32.65 9.07 -16.61
CA PRO A 246 33.04 8.36 -17.83
C PRO A 246 32.54 9.09 -19.08
N GLU A 247 33.23 8.93 -20.20
CA GLU A 247 32.69 9.35 -21.50
C GLU A 247 31.41 8.54 -21.83
N ILE A 248 30.45 9.15 -22.53
CA ILE A 248 29.24 8.44 -22.96
C ILE A 248 29.58 7.71 -24.26
N ASP A 249 30.15 6.52 -24.12
CA ASP A 249 30.55 5.64 -25.21
C ASP A 249 29.96 4.22 -25.05
N ASP A 250 30.36 3.31 -25.92
CA ASP A 250 29.85 1.94 -25.90
C ASP A 250 30.29 1.18 -24.62
N ASP A 251 31.47 1.49 -24.07
CA ASP A 251 31.93 0.93 -22.79
C ASP A 251 31.03 1.40 -21.62
N PHE A 252 30.59 2.66 -21.65
CA PHE A 252 29.60 3.17 -20.71
C PHE A 252 28.26 2.44 -20.82
N ALA A 253 27.77 2.18 -22.03
CA ALA A 253 26.54 1.41 -22.26
C ALA A 253 26.65 -0.04 -21.76
N GLU A 254 27.79 -0.69 -22.04
CA GLU A 254 28.09 -2.05 -21.54
C GLU A 254 28.10 -2.11 -20.01
N SER A 255 28.49 -1.02 -19.32
CA SER A 255 28.46 -0.94 -17.85
C SER A 255 27.05 -1.09 -17.24
N PHE A 256 26.00 -0.85 -18.04
CA PHE A 256 24.59 -1.07 -17.67
C PHE A 256 24.03 -2.39 -18.20
N GLY A 257 24.86 -3.25 -18.80
CA GLY A 257 24.44 -4.52 -19.38
C GLY A 257 23.70 -4.37 -20.71
N VAL A 258 23.85 -3.24 -21.40
CA VAL A 258 23.20 -2.98 -22.68
C VAL A 258 24.10 -3.44 -23.82
N GLU A 259 23.72 -4.53 -24.48
CA GLU A 259 24.38 -5.00 -25.70
C GLU A 259 23.86 -4.18 -26.90
N GLY A 260 24.69 -3.29 -27.46
CA GLY A 260 24.29 -2.45 -28.60
C GLY A 260 24.78 -1.00 -28.55
N GLY A 261 25.61 -0.64 -27.56
CA GLY A 261 26.25 0.66 -27.48
C GLY A 261 25.30 1.79 -27.06
N VAL A 262 25.75 3.03 -27.24
CA VAL A 262 25.04 4.23 -26.76
C VAL A 262 23.65 4.37 -27.39
N GLU A 263 23.49 4.01 -28.67
CA GLU A 263 22.18 4.11 -29.35
C GLU A 263 21.13 3.20 -28.70
N GLN A 264 21.52 1.97 -28.34
CA GLN A 264 20.62 1.05 -27.65
C GLN A 264 20.31 1.54 -26.23
N LEU A 265 21.31 2.07 -25.52
CA LEU A 265 21.11 2.67 -24.19
C LEU A 265 20.08 3.82 -24.26
N ARG A 266 20.18 4.70 -25.26
CA ARG A 266 19.21 5.79 -25.49
C ARG A 266 17.80 5.24 -25.75
N ALA A 267 17.68 4.20 -26.56
CA ALA A 267 16.39 3.58 -26.87
C ALA A 267 15.75 2.95 -25.62
N ASP A 268 16.55 2.28 -24.77
CA ASP A 268 16.08 1.67 -23.54
C ASP A 268 15.67 2.73 -22.49
N VAL A 269 16.46 3.80 -22.36
CA VAL A 269 16.11 4.97 -21.53
C VAL A 269 14.78 5.57 -22.00
N LYS A 270 14.61 5.80 -23.31
CA LYS A 270 13.34 6.30 -23.86
C LYS A 270 12.16 5.38 -23.53
N LYS A 271 12.31 4.06 -23.71
CA LYS A 271 11.26 3.08 -23.38
C LYS A 271 10.89 3.14 -21.90
N ASN A 272 11.88 3.28 -21.01
CA ASN A 272 11.66 3.41 -19.58
C ASN A 272 10.94 4.72 -19.23
N LEU A 273 11.37 5.86 -19.77
CA LEU A 273 10.72 7.16 -19.60
C LEU A 273 9.27 7.14 -20.12
N GLU A 274 9.01 6.49 -21.25
CA GLU A 274 7.65 6.32 -21.77
C GLU A 274 6.76 5.48 -20.84
N ARG A 275 7.30 4.43 -20.23
CA ARG A 275 6.57 3.63 -19.23
C ARG A 275 6.26 4.45 -17.98
N GLU A 276 7.26 5.16 -17.44
CA GLU A 276 7.08 6.03 -16.28
C GLU A 276 6.05 7.13 -16.56
N LYS A 277 6.15 7.78 -17.74
CA LYS A 277 5.17 8.76 -18.20
C LYS A 277 3.76 8.19 -18.23
N ARG A 278 3.57 7.01 -18.83
CA ARG A 278 2.24 6.36 -18.87
C ARG A 278 1.69 6.16 -17.47
N GLN A 279 2.49 5.61 -16.55
CA GLN A 279 2.05 5.38 -15.18
C GLN A 279 1.75 6.70 -14.44
N ALA A 280 2.58 7.72 -14.60
CA ALA A 280 2.40 9.00 -13.95
C ALA A 280 1.15 9.75 -14.49
N VAL A 281 0.88 9.68 -15.81
CA VAL A 281 -0.37 10.20 -16.39
C VAL A 281 -1.58 9.47 -15.83
N VAL A 282 -1.56 8.13 -15.79
CA VAL A 282 -2.66 7.32 -15.23
C VAL A 282 -2.90 7.70 -13.77
N ASN A 283 -1.85 7.78 -12.96
CA ASN A 283 -1.97 8.15 -11.54
C ASN A 283 -2.54 9.56 -11.36
N ARG A 284 -2.11 10.52 -12.18
CA ARG A 284 -2.56 11.92 -12.07
C ARG A 284 -4.01 12.08 -12.53
N VAL A 285 -4.41 11.36 -13.57
CA VAL A 285 -5.80 11.33 -14.03
C VAL A 285 -6.69 10.63 -13.01
N LYS A 286 -6.26 9.48 -12.47
CA LYS A 286 -6.94 8.79 -11.38
C LYS A 286 -7.14 9.70 -10.17
N GLN A 287 -6.10 10.44 -9.79
CA GLN A 287 -6.18 11.42 -8.71
C GLN A 287 -7.20 12.53 -9.04
N ALA A 288 -7.16 13.11 -10.24
CA ALA A 288 -8.11 14.14 -10.65
C ALA A 288 -9.58 13.64 -10.66
N VAL A 289 -9.83 12.43 -11.15
CA VAL A 289 -11.14 11.77 -11.08
C VAL A 289 -11.57 11.58 -9.63
N THR A 290 -10.66 11.07 -8.79
CA THR A 290 -10.92 10.85 -7.36
C THR A 290 -11.30 12.14 -6.67
N ASP A 291 -10.52 13.21 -6.88
CA ASP A 291 -10.74 14.50 -6.23
C ASP A 291 -12.07 15.11 -6.70
N GLY A 292 -12.35 15.09 -8.01
CA GLY A 292 -13.61 15.59 -8.55
C GLY A 292 -14.84 14.81 -8.05
N LEU A 293 -14.73 13.49 -7.89
CA LEU A 293 -15.77 12.67 -7.30
C LEU A 293 -15.90 12.92 -5.79
N ALA A 294 -14.80 13.08 -5.07
CA ALA A 294 -14.78 13.33 -3.63
C ALA A 294 -15.37 14.70 -3.27
N GLU A 295 -15.19 15.72 -4.11
CA GLU A 295 -15.83 17.04 -3.90
C GLU A 295 -17.35 16.97 -3.99
N ARG A 296 -17.89 16.09 -4.86
CA ARG A 296 -19.35 15.94 -5.06
C ARG A 296 -20.00 14.97 -4.10
N TYR A 297 -19.28 13.90 -3.75
CA TYR A 297 -19.80 12.78 -2.98
C TYR A 297 -19.02 12.58 -1.65
N GLY A 298 -18.37 13.64 -1.17
CA GLY A 298 -17.55 13.62 0.04
C GLY A 298 -18.32 13.26 1.32
N ASP A 299 -19.60 13.66 1.37
CA ASP A 299 -20.50 13.43 2.51
C ASP A 299 -21.09 12.01 2.54
N LEU A 300 -20.68 11.13 1.62
CA LEU A 300 -21.10 9.73 1.63
C LEU A 300 -20.67 9.05 2.94
N GLY A 301 -21.65 8.51 3.67
CA GLY A 301 -21.38 7.72 4.87
C GLY A 301 -20.57 6.47 4.54
N LEU A 302 -19.44 6.29 5.22
CA LEU A 302 -18.56 5.15 5.02
C LEU A 302 -18.73 4.13 6.15
N PRO A 303 -18.85 2.83 5.85
CA PRO A 303 -18.82 1.79 6.88
C PRO A 303 -17.49 1.83 7.65
N ALA A 304 -17.55 1.92 8.97
CA ALA A 304 -16.37 1.92 9.83
C ALA A 304 -15.54 0.65 9.64
N SER A 305 -16.20 -0.49 9.47
CA SER A 305 -15.54 -1.78 9.20
C SER A 305 -14.71 -1.78 7.92
N ALA A 306 -15.19 -1.14 6.86
CA ALA A 306 -14.45 -1.01 5.60
C ALA A 306 -13.25 -0.07 5.77
N VAL A 307 -13.42 1.06 6.46
CA VAL A 307 -12.31 1.98 6.77
C VAL A 307 -11.23 1.29 7.62
N ASP A 308 -11.63 0.55 8.65
CA ASP A 308 -10.68 -0.16 9.52
C ASP A 308 -9.95 -1.31 8.78
N GLN A 309 -10.62 -1.96 7.81
CA GLN A 309 -9.97 -2.92 6.92
C GLN A 309 -8.93 -2.25 6.02
N GLU A 310 -9.25 -1.11 5.42
CA GLU A 310 -8.32 -0.37 4.58
C GLU A 310 -7.11 0.13 5.39
N VAL A 311 -7.32 0.65 6.60
CA VAL A 311 -6.22 1.04 7.50
C VAL A 311 -5.27 -0.15 7.74
N ARG A 312 -5.80 -1.34 8.04
CA ARG A 312 -4.99 -2.55 8.23
C ARG A 312 -4.20 -2.92 6.96
N GLN A 313 -4.82 -2.86 5.79
CA GLN A 313 -4.14 -3.13 4.53
C GLN A 313 -3.00 -2.14 4.27
N MET A 314 -3.22 -0.85 4.53
CA MET A 314 -2.17 0.16 4.41
C MET A 314 -1.01 -0.09 5.38
N GLN A 315 -1.31 -0.49 6.62
CA GLN A 315 -0.29 -0.84 7.61
C GLN A 315 0.53 -2.07 7.17
N GLU A 316 -0.13 -3.11 6.68
CA GLU A 316 0.51 -4.33 6.16
C GLU A 316 1.40 -4.01 4.95
N GLN A 317 0.91 -3.18 4.02
CA GLN A 317 1.67 -2.77 2.84
C GLN A 317 2.92 -1.96 3.23
N MET A 318 2.80 -1.00 4.15
CA MET A 318 3.94 -0.23 4.65
C MET A 318 4.97 -1.11 5.36
N GLN A 319 4.50 -2.07 6.15
CA GLN A 319 5.37 -3.02 6.84
C GLN A 319 6.12 -3.93 5.85
N GLN A 320 5.47 -4.37 4.79
CA GLN A 320 6.11 -5.17 3.73
C GLN A 320 7.15 -4.38 2.94
N GLN A 321 6.90 -3.10 2.65
CA GLN A 321 7.81 -2.26 1.86
C GLN A 321 9.00 -1.74 2.67
N THR A 322 8.77 -1.31 3.91
CA THR A 322 9.79 -0.60 4.71
C THR A 322 10.43 -1.48 5.78
N GLY A 323 9.79 -2.60 6.15
CA GLY A 323 10.19 -3.42 7.30
C GLY A 323 10.02 -2.72 8.66
N GLN A 324 9.47 -1.50 8.69
CA GLN A 324 9.30 -0.70 9.90
C GLN A 324 7.92 -0.89 10.51
N GLN A 325 7.77 -0.48 11.78
CA GLN A 325 6.48 -0.46 12.43
C GLN A 325 5.61 0.62 11.77
N PRO A 326 4.40 0.29 11.31
CA PRO A 326 3.56 1.26 10.62
C PRO A 326 3.03 2.31 11.60
N PRO A 327 2.66 3.51 11.10
CA PRO A 327 2.10 4.57 11.92
C PRO A 327 0.76 4.15 12.58
N PRO A 328 0.36 4.87 13.65
CA PRO A 328 -0.92 4.65 14.32
C PRO A 328 -2.11 4.72 13.36
N ALA A 329 -3.15 3.93 13.63
CA ALA A 329 -4.34 3.83 12.79
C ALA A 329 -5.03 5.19 12.57
N GLU A 330 -4.98 6.08 13.57
CA GLU A 330 -5.57 7.41 13.52
C GLU A 330 -4.93 8.31 12.46
N GLN A 331 -3.62 8.18 12.23
CA GLN A 331 -2.90 8.96 11.21
C GLN A 331 -3.21 8.47 9.80
N LEU A 332 -3.58 7.19 9.67
CA LEU A 332 -3.91 6.54 8.42
C LEU A 332 -5.39 6.64 8.06
N ARG A 333 -6.24 6.99 9.02
CA ARG A 333 -7.70 6.94 8.87
C ARG A 333 -8.21 7.84 7.74
N GLU A 334 -7.72 9.08 7.63
CA GLU A 334 -8.15 10.00 6.58
C GLU A 334 -7.83 9.46 5.18
N GLY A 335 -6.63 8.89 5.00
CA GLY A 335 -6.23 8.24 3.75
C GLY A 335 -7.09 7.03 3.42
N ALA A 336 -7.39 6.20 4.42
CA ALA A 336 -8.27 5.05 4.27
C ALA A 336 -9.71 5.45 3.90
N GLU A 337 -10.26 6.49 4.53
CA GLU A 337 -11.59 7.00 4.20
C GLU A 337 -11.67 7.49 2.75
N LYS A 338 -10.63 8.17 2.25
CA LYS A 338 -10.56 8.57 0.83
C LYS A 338 -10.55 7.36 -0.11
N ARG A 339 -9.76 6.33 0.19
CA ARG A 339 -9.67 5.10 -0.62
C ARG A 339 -10.96 4.30 -0.61
N VAL A 340 -11.59 4.11 0.55
CA VAL A 340 -12.88 3.41 0.66
C VAL A 340 -13.96 4.17 -0.10
N ARG A 341 -14.03 5.51 0.06
CA ARG A 341 -14.99 6.34 -0.70
C ARG A 341 -14.79 6.18 -2.20
N LEU A 342 -13.55 6.27 -2.68
CA LEU A 342 -13.24 6.08 -4.09
C LEU A 342 -13.70 4.71 -4.58
N GLY A 343 -13.30 3.63 -3.88
CA GLY A 343 -13.68 2.26 -4.24
C GLY A 343 -15.20 2.07 -4.34
N LEU A 344 -15.96 2.67 -3.41
CA LEU A 344 -17.43 2.62 -3.46
C LEU A 344 -18.01 3.38 -4.65
N LEU A 345 -17.49 4.57 -4.95
CA LEU A 345 -17.94 5.37 -6.09
C LEU A 345 -17.64 4.68 -7.41
N LEU A 346 -16.43 4.13 -7.57
CA LEU A 346 -16.05 3.40 -8.79
C LEU A 346 -16.86 2.12 -8.96
N ALA A 347 -17.04 1.34 -7.88
CA ALA A 347 -17.86 0.13 -7.93
C ALA A 347 -19.32 0.44 -8.27
N GLU A 348 -19.86 1.55 -7.77
CA GLU A 348 -21.21 1.99 -8.10
C GLU A 348 -21.33 2.46 -9.55
N ILE A 349 -20.35 3.22 -10.07
CA ILE A 349 -20.31 3.60 -11.50
C ILE A 349 -20.27 2.33 -12.37
N ALA A 350 -19.40 1.37 -12.03
CA ALA A 350 -19.32 0.10 -12.73
C ALA A 350 -20.66 -0.62 -12.78
N ARG A 351 -21.38 -0.64 -11.65
CA ARG A 351 -22.70 -1.26 -11.52
C ARG A 351 -23.78 -0.50 -12.31
N GLN A 352 -23.79 0.83 -12.26
CA GLN A 352 -24.80 1.68 -12.92
C GLN A 352 -24.69 1.62 -14.45
N HIS A 353 -23.49 1.37 -14.97
CA HIS A 353 -23.19 1.36 -16.39
C HIS A 353 -22.82 -0.03 -16.93
N ASP A 354 -23.08 -1.09 -16.17
CA ASP A 354 -22.83 -2.49 -16.54
C ASP A 354 -21.38 -2.74 -17.04
N ILE A 355 -20.41 -2.07 -16.40
CA ILE A 355 -18.98 -2.23 -16.71
C ILE A 355 -18.51 -3.55 -16.09
N SER A 356 -18.25 -4.53 -16.93
CA SER A 356 -17.70 -5.82 -16.54
C SER A 356 -16.19 -5.89 -16.78
N ILE A 357 -15.50 -6.68 -15.95
CA ILE A 357 -14.07 -6.94 -16.07
C ILE A 357 -13.75 -7.58 -17.42
N ASP A 358 -12.84 -6.95 -18.17
CA ASP A 358 -12.33 -7.48 -19.42
C ASP A 358 -11.16 -8.44 -19.16
N ALA A 359 -11.40 -9.74 -19.35
CA ALA A 359 -10.40 -10.79 -19.15
C ALA A 359 -9.13 -10.60 -20.01
N SER A 360 -9.24 -9.95 -21.19
CA SER A 360 -8.08 -9.67 -22.02
C SER A 360 -7.20 -8.57 -21.42
N ARG A 361 -7.81 -7.56 -20.76
CA ARG A 361 -7.09 -6.53 -20.02
C ARG A 361 -6.44 -7.10 -18.76
N VAL A 362 -7.13 -8.01 -18.05
CA VAL A 362 -6.54 -8.75 -16.92
C VAL A 362 -5.30 -9.50 -17.36
N GLN A 363 -5.38 -10.26 -18.45
CA GLN A 363 -4.22 -11.00 -18.96
C GLN A 363 -3.06 -10.06 -19.33
N ALA A 364 -3.34 -8.96 -20.04
CA ALA A 364 -2.32 -7.98 -20.41
C ALA A 364 -1.68 -7.32 -19.19
N LYS A 365 -2.46 -7.06 -18.12
CA LYS A 365 -1.94 -6.47 -16.89
C LYS A 365 -1.01 -7.42 -16.13
N ILE A 366 -1.37 -8.71 -16.06
CA ILE A 366 -0.51 -9.74 -15.46
C ILE A 366 0.81 -9.86 -16.24
N GLU A 367 0.73 -9.84 -17.57
CA GLU A 367 1.92 -9.85 -18.43
C GLU A 367 2.82 -8.63 -18.19
N GLU A 368 2.25 -7.42 -18.17
CA GLU A 368 2.98 -6.17 -17.86
C GLU A 368 3.70 -6.24 -16.51
N MET A 369 3.02 -6.72 -15.47
CA MET A 369 3.61 -6.86 -14.14
C MET A 369 4.74 -7.91 -14.12
N ALA A 370 4.56 -9.00 -14.87
CA ALA A 370 5.53 -10.08 -14.95
C ALA A 370 6.79 -9.72 -15.74
N GLU A 371 6.73 -8.78 -16.70
CA GLU A 371 7.88 -8.34 -17.53
C GLU A 371 9.08 -7.85 -16.71
N THR A 372 8.84 -7.38 -15.48
CA THR A 372 9.88 -6.86 -14.58
C THR A 372 10.70 -7.94 -13.87
N TYR A 373 10.31 -9.21 -14.01
CA TYR A 373 10.93 -10.35 -13.33
C TYR A 373 11.75 -11.22 -14.30
N ASP A 374 12.79 -11.88 -13.79
CA ASP A 374 13.64 -12.79 -14.59
C ASP A 374 12.87 -14.00 -15.15
N GLN A 375 11.76 -14.40 -14.50
CA GLN A 375 10.96 -15.59 -14.85
C GLN A 375 9.48 -15.22 -15.00
N PRO A 376 9.11 -14.48 -16.06
CA PRO A 376 7.76 -13.93 -16.22
C PRO A 376 6.68 -15.02 -16.26
N GLU A 377 6.95 -16.16 -16.89
CA GLU A 377 5.99 -17.28 -16.99
C GLU A 377 5.59 -17.85 -15.62
N GLN A 378 6.53 -17.96 -14.68
CA GLN A 378 6.24 -18.46 -13.33
C GLN A 378 5.42 -17.45 -12.53
N VAL A 379 5.66 -16.16 -12.73
CA VAL A 379 4.87 -15.09 -12.11
C VAL A 379 3.45 -15.11 -12.64
N ILE A 380 3.25 -15.20 -13.96
CA ILE A 380 1.91 -15.30 -14.57
C ILE A 380 1.14 -16.50 -14.00
N GLU A 381 1.80 -17.66 -13.88
CA GLU A 381 1.16 -18.86 -13.31
C GLU A 381 0.81 -18.68 -11.83
N LEU A 382 1.67 -18.01 -11.05
CA LEU A 382 1.40 -17.68 -9.65
C LEU A 382 0.11 -16.87 -9.51
N TYR A 383 -0.03 -15.78 -10.27
CA TYR A 383 -1.25 -14.95 -10.27
C TYR A 383 -2.49 -15.76 -10.65
N ARG A 384 -2.39 -16.65 -11.64
CA ARG A 384 -3.50 -17.53 -12.06
C ARG A 384 -3.88 -18.58 -11.02
N SER A 385 -2.90 -19.08 -10.27
CA SER A 385 -3.11 -20.16 -9.30
C SER A 385 -3.62 -19.66 -7.94
N GLU A 386 -3.37 -18.39 -7.61
CA GLU A 386 -3.70 -17.79 -6.31
C GLU A 386 -4.91 -16.85 -6.44
N PRO A 387 -6.12 -17.24 -5.99
CA PRO A 387 -7.33 -16.44 -6.19
C PRO A 387 -7.22 -15.02 -5.65
N ARG A 388 -6.55 -14.83 -4.52
CA ARG A 388 -6.37 -13.51 -3.91
C ARG A 388 -5.55 -12.56 -4.79
N LEU A 389 -4.53 -13.07 -5.48
CA LEU A 389 -3.72 -12.25 -6.38
C LEU A 389 -4.49 -11.93 -7.67
N MET A 390 -5.27 -12.89 -8.17
CA MET A 390 -6.16 -12.66 -9.31
C MET A 390 -7.18 -11.57 -8.99
N ASP A 391 -7.88 -11.67 -7.85
CA ASP A 391 -8.87 -10.67 -7.41
C ASP A 391 -8.26 -9.26 -7.34
N GLN A 392 -7.00 -9.13 -6.91
CA GLN A 392 -6.31 -7.83 -6.89
C GLN A 392 -6.13 -7.25 -8.29
N VAL A 393 -5.68 -8.05 -9.25
CA VAL A 393 -5.48 -7.58 -10.63
C VAL A 393 -6.81 -7.29 -11.31
N GLU A 394 -7.81 -8.12 -11.08
CA GLU A 394 -9.18 -7.92 -11.55
C GLU A 394 -9.76 -6.59 -11.06
N ASN A 395 -9.57 -6.26 -9.77
CA ASN A 395 -9.99 -4.97 -9.22
C ASN A 395 -9.23 -3.78 -9.82
N MET A 396 -7.91 -3.91 -10.06
CA MET A 396 -7.13 -2.86 -10.73
C MET A 396 -7.65 -2.60 -12.14
N VAL A 397 -7.96 -3.66 -12.90
CA VAL A 397 -8.46 -3.57 -14.27
C VAL A 397 -9.87 -2.99 -14.31
N LEU A 398 -10.75 -3.40 -13.38
CA LEU A 398 -12.07 -2.82 -13.26
C LEU A 398 -11.98 -1.31 -12.99
N GLU A 399 -11.10 -0.92 -12.07
CA GLU A 399 -10.85 0.49 -11.76
C GLU A 399 -10.35 1.28 -12.98
N GLU A 400 -9.36 0.74 -13.72
CA GLU A 400 -8.88 1.36 -14.98
C GLU A 400 -10.02 1.51 -16.00
N GLN A 401 -10.86 0.49 -16.16
CA GLN A 401 -12.02 0.53 -17.07
C GLN A 401 -13.07 1.57 -16.65
N VAL A 402 -13.33 1.72 -15.35
CA VAL A 402 -14.25 2.73 -14.84
C VAL A 402 -13.66 4.12 -15.08
N ILE A 403 -12.37 4.33 -14.83
CA ILE A 403 -11.71 5.61 -15.10
C ILE A 403 -11.77 5.97 -16.58
N ASP A 404 -11.48 5.02 -17.48
CA ASP A 404 -11.63 5.21 -18.93
C ASP A 404 -13.05 5.68 -19.28
N TRP A 405 -14.07 5.02 -18.72
CA TRP A 405 -15.46 5.40 -18.91
C TRP A 405 -15.77 6.80 -18.36
N VAL A 406 -15.24 7.17 -17.19
CA VAL A 406 -15.39 8.52 -16.63
C VAL A 406 -14.80 9.55 -17.58
N LEU A 407 -13.61 9.31 -18.14
CA LEU A 407 -12.96 10.22 -19.08
C LEU A 407 -13.73 10.39 -20.39
N GLU A 408 -14.40 9.34 -20.87
CA GLU A 408 -15.23 9.41 -22.06
C GLU A 408 -16.52 10.23 -21.84
N ASN A 409 -16.99 10.32 -20.60
CA ASN A 409 -18.27 10.94 -20.26
C ASN A 409 -18.13 12.28 -19.51
N ALA A 410 -16.94 12.63 -19.01
CA ALA A 410 -16.64 13.88 -18.32
C ALA A 410 -16.10 14.99 -19.26
N LYS A 411 -15.97 16.21 -18.75
CA LYS A 411 -15.32 17.33 -19.46
C LYS A 411 -13.81 17.23 -19.30
N VAL A 412 -13.16 16.53 -20.23
CA VAL A 412 -11.70 16.37 -20.23
C VAL A 412 -11.04 17.49 -21.03
N SER A 413 -10.05 18.16 -20.43
CA SER A 413 -9.17 19.10 -21.11
C SER A 413 -7.72 18.62 -21.04
N ASN A 414 -7.01 18.65 -22.18
CA ASN A 414 -5.60 18.34 -22.19
C ASN A 414 -4.78 19.54 -21.70
N LYS A 415 -3.77 19.25 -20.89
CA LYS A 415 -2.80 20.24 -20.40
C LYS A 415 -1.40 19.79 -20.78
N THR A 416 -0.81 20.50 -21.74
CA THR A 416 0.58 20.28 -22.12
C THR A 416 1.49 20.62 -20.96
N MET A 417 2.37 19.69 -20.59
CA MET A 417 3.42 19.91 -19.59
C MET A 417 4.66 19.08 -19.92
N SER A 418 5.78 19.41 -19.28
CA SER A 418 7.03 18.65 -19.38
C SER A 418 6.98 17.35 -18.57
N PHE A 419 7.89 16.43 -18.85
CA PHE A 419 8.05 15.21 -18.06
C PHE A 419 8.40 15.53 -16.60
N ASN A 420 9.27 16.50 -16.36
CA ASN A 420 9.66 16.91 -15.00
C ASN A 420 8.48 17.48 -14.19
N GLU A 421 7.61 18.28 -14.82
CA GLU A 421 6.38 18.78 -14.18
C GLU A 421 5.41 17.64 -13.84
N LEU A 422 5.27 16.63 -14.72
CA LEU A 422 4.44 15.45 -14.47
C LEU A 422 4.95 14.66 -13.26
N MET A 423 6.27 14.51 -13.15
CA MET A 423 6.94 13.79 -12.07
C MET A 423 7.03 14.59 -10.76
N GLY A 424 6.63 15.86 -10.74
CA GLY A 424 6.69 16.72 -9.56
C GLY A 424 8.10 17.14 -9.16
N GLN A 425 9.03 17.16 -10.12
CA GLN A 425 10.45 17.51 -9.94
C GLN A 425 10.77 18.96 -10.37
N ALA A 426 9.75 19.84 -10.40
CA ALA A 426 9.86 21.22 -10.86
C ALA A 426 10.24 22.20 -9.74
#